data_AF-A0A3B8RM65-F1
#
_entry.id   AF-A0A3B8RM65-F1
#
_cell.length_a   1.000
_cell.length_b   1.000
_cell.length_c   1.000
_cell.angle_alpha   90.00
_cell.angle_beta   90.00
_cell.angle_gamma   90.00
#
_symmetry.space_group_name_H-M   'P 1'
#
loop_
_entity.id
_entity.type
_entity.pdbx_description
1 polymer ?
#
loop_
_entity_poly.entity_id
_entity_poly.type
_entity_poly.pdbx_seq_one_letter_code
_entity_poly.pdbx_strand_id
1 'polypeptide(L)'
;MTHIIKVLFLVLFMLTISSFSQNPDQKSIAVTVYNANLGVVKDLRELDIKSGTSKIFLTDVAQFIDPTSVHIKINGEVIEQNYQYD
;
A
#
# COMPACT_ATOMS: atom_id res chain seq x y z
N MET A 1 14.89 41.50 -4.38
CA MET A 1 13.84 40.83 -5.19
C MET A 1 14.22 39.40 -5.58
N THR A 2 15.41 39.17 -6.17
CA THR A 2 15.90 37.86 -6.62
C THR A 2 16.07 36.81 -5.51
N HIS A 3 16.49 37.20 -4.30
CA HIS A 3 16.64 36.26 -3.17
C HIS A 3 15.29 35.75 -2.62
N ILE A 4 14.26 36.62 -2.59
CA ILE A 4 12.91 36.25 -2.14
C ILE A 4 12.27 35.24 -3.10
N ILE A 5 12.46 35.45 -4.41
CA ILE A 5 11.96 34.52 -5.44
C ILE A 5 12.65 33.14 -5.32
N LYS A 6 13.96 33.11 -5.03
CA LYS A 6 14.69 31.85 -4.81
C LYS A 6 14.22 31.11 -3.56
N VAL A 7 13.96 31.82 -2.46
CA VAL A 7 13.42 31.23 -1.23
C VAL A 7 12.02 30.67 -1.47
N LEU A 8 11.17 31.39 -2.20
CA LEU A 8 9.83 30.92 -2.54
C LEU A 8 9.87 29.64 -3.40
N PHE A 9 10.80 29.58 -4.36
CA PHE A 9 10.99 28.40 -5.20
C PHE A 9 11.49 27.19 -4.40
N LEU A 10 12.39 27.43 -3.43
CA LEU A 10 12.91 26.40 -2.53
C LEU A 10 11.81 25.83 -1.61
N VAL A 11 10.95 26.71 -1.08
CA VAL A 11 9.81 26.31 -0.24
C VAL A 11 8.79 25.51 -1.05
N LEU A 12 8.47 25.96 -2.27
CA LEU A 12 7.56 25.22 -3.16
C LEU A 12 8.12 23.84 -3.54
N PHE A 13 9.44 23.74 -3.73
CA PHE A 13 10.11 22.47 -3.97
C PHE A 13 10.09 21.54 -2.75
N MET A 14 10.25 22.04 -1.52
CA MET A 14 10.13 21.20 -0.31
C MET A 14 8.70 20.66 -0.09
N LEU A 15 7.68 21.43 -0.47
CA LEU A 15 6.27 21.02 -0.36
C LEU A 15 5.94 19.81 -1.25
N THR A 16 6.56 19.68 -2.42
CA THR A 16 6.28 18.56 -3.35
C THR A 16 6.94 17.25 -2.94
N ILE A 17 8.06 17.29 -2.21
CA ILE A 17 8.79 16.08 -1.78
C ILE A 17 8.04 15.35 -0.65
N SER A 18 7.22 16.07 0.12
CA SER A 18 6.50 15.53 1.28
C SER A 18 5.33 14.60 0.92
N SER A 19 5.03 14.40 -0.38
CA SER A 19 3.89 13.60 -0.84
C SER A 19 4.21 12.12 -1.11
N PHE A 20 5.47 11.69 -0.98
CA PHE A 20 5.83 10.28 -1.10
C PHE A 20 5.71 9.58 0.26
N SER A 21 4.49 9.19 0.62
CA SER A 21 4.27 8.20 1.68
C SER A 21 4.50 6.81 1.09
N GLN A 22 5.72 6.28 1.20
CA GLN A 22 5.96 4.87 0.92
C GLN A 22 5.69 4.10 2.22
N ASN A 23 4.70 3.20 2.20
CA ASN A 23 4.48 2.28 3.30
C ASN A 23 5.74 1.39 3.40
N PRO A 24 6.49 1.42 4.51
CA PRO A 24 7.78 0.71 4.63
C PRO A 24 7.63 -0.80 4.46
N ASP A 25 6.44 -1.32 4.73
CA ASP A 25 6.13 -2.76 4.62
C ASP A 25 5.82 -3.17 3.18
N GLN A 26 5.52 -2.22 2.28
CA GLN A 26 5.13 -2.51 0.90
C GLN A 26 6.36 -2.62 0.00
N LYS A 27 6.77 -3.86 -0.28
CA LYS A 27 7.96 -4.17 -1.07
C LYS A 27 7.74 -4.04 -2.58
N SER A 28 6.59 -4.48 -3.08
CA SER A 28 6.22 -4.26 -4.48
C SER A 28 4.73 -4.37 -4.72
N ILE A 29 4.27 -3.65 -5.74
CA ILE A 29 2.92 -3.74 -6.26
C ILE A 29 2.96 -3.90 -7.78
N ALA A 30 2.14 -4.81 -8.31
CA ALA A 30 1.95 -4.99 -9.73
C ALA A 30 0.46 -5.05 -10.05
N VAL A 31 0.05 -4.39 -11.14
CA VAL A 31 -1.34 -4.32 -11.57
C VAL A 31 -1.42 -4.76 -13.02
N THR A 32 -2.31 -5.72 -13.30
CA THR A 32 -2.68 -6.13 -14.66
C THR A 32 -4.09 -5.62 -14.95
N VAL A 33 -4.26 -4.85 -16.02
CA VAL A 33 -5.54 -4.22 -16.38
C VAL A 33 -6.17 -4.93 -17.57
N TYR A 34 -7.47 -5.23 -17.47
CA TYR A 34 -8.27 -5.80 -18.53
C TYR A 34 -9.36 -4.82 -18.98
N ASN A 35 -9.75 -4.91 -20.26
CA ASN A 35 -10.86 -4.14 -20.83
C ASN A 35 -12.22 -4.71 -20.38
N ALA A 36 -12.52 -4.60 -19.10
CA ALA A 36 -13.78 -5.02 -18.48
C ALA A 36 -14.01 -4.34 -17.12
N ASN A 37 -13.38 -3.19 -16.87
CA ASN A 37 -13.29 -2.58 -15.54
C ASN A 37 -12.75 -3.55 -14.47
N LEU A 38 -11.86 -4.46 -14.89
CA LEU A 38 -11.25 -5.47 -14.03
C LEU A 38 -9.74 -5.25 -13.99
N GLY A 39 -9.20 -5.20 -12.78
CA GLY A 39 -7.77 -5.21 -12.52
C GLY A 39 -7.40 -6.36 -11.58
N VAL A 40 -6.25 -6.98 -11.84
CA VAL A 40 -5.65 -7.94 -10.91
C VAL A 40 -4.48 -7.25 -10.22
N VAL A 41 -4.52 -7.22 -8.89
CA VAL A 41 -3.49 -6.61 -8.04
C VAL A 41 -2.67 -7.70 -7.38
N LYS A 42 -1.35 -7.63 -7.53
CA LYS A 42 -0.39 -8.41 -6.75
C LYS A 42 0.36 -7.47 -5.83
N ASP A 43 0.09 -7.59 -4.54
CA ASP A 43 0.74 -6.83 -3.48
C ASP A 43 1.67 -7.76 -2.69
N LEU A 44 2.94 -7.37 -2.56
CA LEU A 44 3.93 -8.12 -1.80
C LEU A 44 4.46 -7.24 -0.67
N ARG A 45 4.23 -7.70 0.55
CA ARG A 45 4.61 -7.00 1.78
C ARG A 45 5.62 -7.81 2.58
N GLU A 46 6.49 -7.10 3.28
CA GLU A 46 7.43 -7.65 4.24
C GLU A 46 6.93 -7.29 5.64
N LEU A 47 6.58 -8.31 6.43
CA LEU A 47 5.96 -8.15 7.75
C LEU A 47 6.73 -8.99 8.76
N ASP A 48 6.99 -8.43 9.95
CA ASP A 48 7.54 -9.19 11.07
C ASP A 48 6.41 -9.94 11.80
N ILE A 49 6.27 -11.23 11.47
CA ILE A 49 5.26 -12.10 12.06
C ILE A 49 5.91 -12.90 13.19
N LYS A 50 5.49 -12.64 14.42
CA LYS A 50 5.96 -13.37 15.60
C LYS A 50 5.53 -14.84 15.52
N SER A 51 6.37 -15.71 16.06
CA SER A 51 6.06 -17.14 16.21
C SER A 51 4.77 -17.35 17.03
N GLY A 52 4.01 -18.39 16.67
CA GLY A 52 2.69 -18.66 17.22
C GLY A 52 1.58 -17.95 16.43
N THR A 53 0.47 -17.63 17.11
CA THR A 53 -0.67 -16.97 16.49
C THR A 53 -0.50 -15.45 16.51
N SER A 54 -0.52 -14.82 15.34
CA SER A 54 -0.44 -13.38 15.18
C SER A 54 -1.69 -12.85 14.49
N LYS A 55 -2.25 -11.75 15.00
CA LYS A 55 -3.31 -10.99 14.32
C LYS A 55 -2.67 -9.85 13.56
N ILE A 56 -2.91 -9.79 12.25
CA ILE A 56 -2.31 -8.82 11.33
C ILE A 56 -3.43 -8.02 10.70
N PHE A 57 -3.26 -6.70 10.63
CA PHE A 57 -4.15 -5.81 9.91
C PHE A 57 -3.47 -5.36 8.62
N LEU A 58 -4.04 -5.72 7.48
CA LEU A 58 -3.61 -5.21 6.19
C LEU A 58 -4.48 -4.02 5.83
N THR A 59 -3.93 -2.82 6.01
CA THR A 59 -4.56 -1.55 5.60
C THR A 59 -4.16 -1.18 4.17
N ASP A 60 -4.80 -0.14 3.64
CA ASP A 60 -4.47 0.44 2.34
C ASP A 60 -4.59 -0.58 1.19
N VAL A 61 -5.56 -1.48 1.31
CA VAL A 61 -5.94 -2.39 0.22
C VAL A 61 -6.77 -1.64 -0.83
N ALA A 62 -6.85 -2.17 -2.04
CA ALA A 62 -7.58 -1.51 -3.11
C ALA A 62 -9.04 -1.27 -2.71
N GLN A 63 -9.53 -0.03 -2.87
CA GLN A 63 -10.88 0.38 -2.45
C GLN A 63 -12.00 -0.44 -3.11
N PHE A 64 -11.80 -0.86 -4.35
CA PHE A 64 -12.76 -1.68 -5.12
C PHE A 64 -12.36 -3.15 -5.18
N ILE A 65 -11.61 -3.64 -4.19
CA ILE A 65 -11.25 -5.06 -4.11
C ILE A 65 -12.50 -5.91 -3.89
N ASP A 66 -12.61 -7.01 -4.63
CA ASP A 66 -13.55 -8.07 -4.27
C ASP A 66 -12.92 -8.89 -3.12
N PRO A 67 -13.45 -8.83 -1.89
CA PRO A 67 -12.85 -9.51 -0.73
C PRO A 67 -12.84 -11.03 -0.89
N THR A 68 -13.72 -11.60 -1.70
CA THR A 68 -13.78 -13.05 -1.95
C THR A 68 -12.68 -13.52 -2.91
N SER A 69 -12.08 -12.60 -3.65
CA SER A 69 -10.97 -12.87 -4.56
C SER A 69 -9.59 -12.84 -3.88
N VAL A 70 -9.52 -12.38 -2.62
CA VAL A 70 -8.25 -12.16 -1.92
C VAL A 70 -7.64 -13.47 -1.46
N HIS A 71 -6.43 -13.73 -1.94
CA HIS A 71 -5.63 -14.87 -1.51
C HIS A 71 -4.32 -14.41 -0.87
N ILE A 72 -4.09 -14.81 0.37
CA ILE A 72 -2.88 -14.49 1.13
C ILE A 72 -1.94 -15.70 1.10
N LYS A 73 -0.70 -15.47 0.66
CA LYS A 73 0.37 -16.46 0.68
C LYS A 73 1.44 -16.04 1.70
N ILE A 74 1.62 -16.86 2.73
CA ILE A 74 2.64 -16.66 3.79
C ILE A 74 3.39 -17.96 4.07
N ASN A 75 4.52 -17.86 4.78
CA ASN A 75 5.21 -19.02 5.34
C ASN A 75 4.59 -19.41 6.69
N GLY A 76 3.37 -19.94 6.64
CA GLY A 76 2.55 -20.26 7.80
C GLY A 76 1.14 -20.67 7.36
N GLU A 77 0.21 -20.72 8.31
CA GLU A 77 -1.19 -21.05 8.05
C GLU A 77 -2.09 -19.84 8.32
N VAL A 78 -3.00 -19.55 7.40
CA VAL A 78 -4.04 -18.53 7.58
C VAL A 78 -5.26 -19.20 8.20
N ILE A 79 -5.47 -18.97 9.50
CA ILE A 79 -6.56 -19.58 10.26
C ILE A 79 -7.88 -18.84 10.00
N GLU A 80 -7.82 -17.51 9.88
CA GLU A 80 -8.97 -16.65 9.69
C GLU A 80 -8.60 -15.47 8.80
N GLN A 81 -9.49 -15.13 7.86
CA GLN A 81 -9.36 -13.96 6.99
C GLN A 81 -10.70 -13.23 6.98
N ASN A 82 -10.71 -12.01 7.52
CA ASN A 82 -11.87 -11.14 7.49
C ASN A 82 -11.56 -9.86 6.72
N TYR A 83 -12.53 -9.38 5.97
CA TYR A 83 -12.51 -8.06 5.37
C TYR A 83 -13.42 -7.13 6.19
N GLN A 84 -12.92 -5.94 6.53
CA GLN A 84 -13.69 -4.92 7.26
C GLN A 84 -13.83 -3.70 6.35
N TYR A 85 -15.05 -3.22 6.20
CA TYR A 85 -15.37 -1.95 5.54
C TYR A 85 -15.20 -0.82 6.55
N ASP A 86 -14.45 0.22 6.19
CA ASP A 86 -14.30 1.47 6.94
C ASP A 86 -15.24 2.59 6.45
#